data_AF-A0AAV2S236-F1
#
_entry.id   AF-A0AAV2S236-F1
#
_cell.length_a   1.000
_cell.length_b   1.000
_cell.length_c   1.000
_cell.angle_alpha   90.00
_cell.angle_beta   90.00
_cell.angle_gamma   90.00
#
_symmetry.space_group_name_H-M   'P 1'
#
loop_
_entity.id
_entity.type
_entity.pdbx_description
1 polymer ?
#
loop_
_entity_poly.entity_id
_entity_poly.type
_entity_poly.pdbx_seq_one_letter_code
_entity_poly.pdbx_strand_id
1 'polypeptide(L)'
;MVETLIKLTRQIWSATKQKLLPTPAKFHYVFNLRDLSRIWQGMLSAASNVVTTNRLLLQLWRHECCRVIADRFTSPKDVIWFETEILNIAKKELGDDVQEIMSKSEHFVDFLRDAPEPTGDETEDLDMEMPKVYEPIPSFSQLEDRLHMFLSQYNEMVRGTGMDLVFFVDAMVHLMRISRIIRNPGGNALLVGVGGSGKQSLTKLASFIAGYKTFQITLT
;
A
#
# COMPACT_ATOMS: atom_id res chain seq x y z
N MET A 1 -16.66 -14.22 -9.86
CA MET A 1 -15.29 -13.70 -9.59
C MET A 1 -15.07 -13.43 -8.10
N VAL A 2 -15.90 -12.60 -7.44
CA VAL A 2 -15.74 -12.26 -6.01
C VAL A 2 -15.76 -13.48 -5.08
N GLU A 3 -16.69 -14.42 -5.27
CA GLU A 3 -16.75 -15.67 -4.49
C GLU A 3 -15.45 -16.49 -4.59
N THR A 4 -14.86 -16.52 -5.78
CA THR A 4 -13.57 -17.19 -6.01
C THR A 4 -12.45 -16.51 -5.23
N LEU A 5 -12.42 -15.17 -5.15
CA LEU A 5 -11.44 -14.43 -4.35
C LEU A 5 -11.54 -14.76 -2.86
N ILE A 6 -12.76 -14.99 -2.33
CA ILE A 6 -12.96 -15.45 -0.94
C ILE A 6 -12.27 -16.80 -0.74
N LYS A 7 -12.49 -17.74 -1.66
CA LYS A 7 -11.84 -19.06 -1.62
C LYS A 7 -10.31 -18.95 -1.71
N LEU A 8 -9.81 -18.17 -2.65
CA LEU A 8 -8.37 -17.93 -2.86
C LEU A 8 -7.72 -17.31 -1.63
N THR A 9 -8.30 -16.25 -1.08
CA THR A 9 -7.80 -15.55 0.12
C THR A 9 -7.72 -16.50 1.31
N ARG A 10 -8.73 -17.36 1.50
CA ARG A 10 -8.73 -18.38 2.56
C ARG A 10 -7.62 -19.41 2.35
N GLN A 11 -7.41 -19.87 1.12
CA GLN A 11 -6.38 -20.86 0.80
C GLN A 11 -4.97 -20.30 1.05
N ILE A 12 -4.64 -19.11 0.54
CA ILE A 12 -3.31 -18.51 0.73
C ILE A 12 -3.03 -18.20 2.19
N TRP A 13 -4.02 -17.68 2.94
CA TRP A 13 -3.86 -17.44 4.37
C TRP A 13 -3.62 -18.73 5.15
N SER A 14 -4.36 -19.80 4.82
CA SER A 14 -4.18 -21.12 5.47
C SER A 14 -2.79 -21.70 5.15
N ALA A 15 -2.34 -21.63 3.89
CA ALA A 15 -1.01 -22.09 3.48
C ALA A 15 0.10 -21.30 4.21
N THR A 16 -0.05 -19.98 4.30
CA THR A 16 0.87 -19.10 5.05
C THR A 16 0.96 -19.49 6.50
N LYS A 17 -0.19 -19.66 7.17
CA LYS A 17 -0.24 -20.02 8.58
C LYS A 17 0.40 -21.39 8.88
N GLN A 18 0.27 -22.34 7.96
CA GLN A 18 0.87 -23.67 8.10
C GLN A 18 2.38 -23.66 7.81
N LYS A 19 2.83 -22.90 6.82
CA LYS A 19 4.22 -22.90 6.37
C LYS A 19 5.12 -22.00 7.21
N LEU A 20 4.63 -20.81 7.57
CA LEU A 20 5.41 -19.73 8.18
C LEU A 20 5.05 -19.59 9.66
N LEU A 21 5.60 -20.50 10.47
CA LEU A 21 5.40 -20.51 11.91
C LEU A 21 6.31 -19.50 12.63
N PRO A 22 5.85 -18.94 13.76
CA PRO A 22 6.68 -18.07 14.58
C PRO A 22 7.88 -18.84 15.15
N THR A 23 9.06 -18.27 15.02
CA THR A 23 10.31 -18.77 15.60
C THR A 23 10.99 -17.66 16.40
N PRO A 24 12.00 -17.92 17.25
CA PRO A 24 12.71 -16.85 17.94
C PRO A 24 13.27 -15.76 16.99
N ALA A 25 13.71 -16.14 15.79
CA ALA A 25 14.18 -15.20 14.76
C ALA A 25 13.04 -14.50 14.00
N LYS A 26 11.82 -15.05 14.02
CA LYS A 26 10.63 -14.58 13.28
C LYS A 26 9.40 -14.54 14.20
N PHE A 27 9.54 -13.99 15.39
CA PHE A 27 8.50 -14.05 16.43
C PHE A 27 7.21 -13.28 16.03
N HIS A 28 7.34 -12.31 15.13
CA HIS A 28 6.25 -11.49 14.61
C HIS A 28 5.44 -12.18 13.50
N TYR A 29 5.80 -13.41 13.09
CA TYR A 29 5.06 -14.20 12.11
C TYR A 29 3.81 -14.82 12.77
N VAL A 30 2.89 -13.95 13.18
CA VAL A 30 1.62 -14.30 13.82
C VAL A 30 0.48 -13.96 12.87
N PHE A 31 -0.06 -14.99 12.22
CA PHE A 31 -1.16 -14.86 11.25
C PHE A 31 -2.50 -15.26 11.90
N ASN A 32 -3.47 -14.35 11.89
CA ASN A 32 -4.78 -14.51 12.51
C ASN A 32 -5.90 -14.00 11.59
N LEU A 33 -7.16 -14.15 12.02
CA LEU A 33 -8.32 -13.79 11.18
C LEU A 33 -8.41 -12.29 10.85
N ARG A 34 -7.74 -11.40 11.62
CA ARG A 34 -7.69 -9.97 11.30
C ARG A 34 -6.95 -9.70 10.00
N ASP A 35 -6.05 -10.60 9.58
CA ASP A 35 -5.38 -10.50 8.28
C ASP A 35 -6.39 -10.57 7.14
N LEU A 36 -7.36 -11.49 7.22
CA LEU A 36 -8.42 -11.61 6.24
C LEU A 36 -9.26 -10.32 6.18
N SER A 37 -9.68 -9.80 7.33
CA SER A 37 -10.44 -8.54 7.40
C SER A 37 -9.67 -7.37 6.80
N ARG A 38 -8.35 -7.27 7.04
CA ARG A 38 -7.50 -6.19 6.51
C ARG A 38 -7.26 -6.28 5.00
N ILE A 39 -7.22 -7.49 4.44
CA ILE A 39 -7.15 -7.69 2.98
C ILE A 39 -8.44 -7.15 2.37
N TRP A 40 -9.60 -7.57 2.88
CA TRP A 40 -10.89 -7.10 2.37
C TRP A 40 -11.12 -5.61 2.59
N GLN A 41 -10.69 -5.05 3.72
CA GLN A 41 -10.73 -3.61 3.95
C GLN A 41 -9.92 -2.84 2.89
N GLY A 42 -8.74 -3.35 2.52
CA GLY A 42 -7.95 -2.77 1.44
C GLY A 42 -8.63 -2.90 0.07
N MET A 43 -9.19 -4.07 -0.24
CA MET A 43 -9.95 -4.30 -1.48
C MET A 43 -11.12 -3.33 -1.61
N LEU A 44 -11.87 -3.11 -0.53
CA LEU A 44 -13.03 -2.22 -0.50
C LEU A 44 -12.66 -0.73 -0.55
N SER A 45 -11.39 -0.37 -0.38
CA SER A 45 -10.92 1.01 -0.54
C SER A 45 -10.82 1.44 -2.01
N ALA A 46 -10.77 0.49 -2.94
CA ALA A 46 -10.78 0.79 -4.37
C ALA A 46 -12.23 0.97 -4.85
N ALA A 47 -12.50 2.11 -5.48
CA ALA A 47 -13.81 2.42 -5.99
C ALA A 47 -14.13 1.60 -7.26
N SER A 48 -15.42 1.29 -7.47
CA SER A 48 -15.88 0.44 -8.58
C SER A 48 -15.66 1.06 -9.96
N ASN A 49 -15.52 2.39 -10.05
CA ASN A 49 -15.15 3.11 -11.27
C ASN A 49 -13.66 2.99 -11.61
N VAL A 50 -12.81 2.65 -10.64
CA VAL A 50 -11.38 2.39 -10.87
C VAL A 50 -11.17 0.93 -11.28
N VAL A 51 -11.76 0.00 -10.53
CA VAL A 51 -11.57 -1.45 -10.75
C VAL A 51 -12.67 -1.99 -11.68
N THR A 52 -12.49 -1.74 -12.98
CA THR A 52 -13.50 -2.08 -14.00
C THR A 52 -13.32 -3.46 -14.62
N THR A 53 -12.13 -4.06 -14.51
CA THR A 53 -11.81 -5.34 -15.16
C THR A 53 -11.47 -6.42 -14.13
N ASN A 54 -11.77 -7.69 -14.46
CA ASN A 54 -11.36 -8.84 -13.63
C ASN A 54 -9.84 -8.91 -13.46
N ARG A 55 -9.09 -8.47 -14.48
CA ARG A 55 -7.63 -8.34 -14.44
C ARG A 55 -7.19 -7.42 -13.31
N LEU A 56 -7.70 -6.18 -13.30
CA LEU A 56 -7.34 -5.20 -12.29
C LEU A 56 -7.79 -5.64 -10.89
N LEU A 57 -8.95 -6.30 -10.80
CA LEU A 57 -9.44 -6.88 -9.55
C LEU A 57 -8.50 -7.95 -8.98
N LEU A 58 -7.96 -8.84 -9.83
CA LEU A 58 -6.97 -9.86 -9.43
C LEU A 58 -5.63 -9.23 -9.03
N GLN A 59 -5.20 -8.18 -9.74
CA GLN A 59 -3.97 -7.45 -9.40
C GLN A 59 -4.10 -6.72 -8.06
N LEU A 60 -5.25 -6.07 -7.81
CA LEU A 60 -5.56 -5.46 -6.51
C LEU A 60 -5.60 -6.51 -5.39
N TRP A 61 -6.21 -7.67 -5.64
CA TRP A 61 -6.22 -8.77 -4.69
C TRP A 61 -4.82 -9.27 -4.34
N ARG A 62 -3.96 -9.47 -5.34
CA ARG A 62 -2.55 -9.81 -5.13
C ARG A 62 -1.85 -8.72 -4.29
N HIS A 63 -2.04 -7.46 -4.68
CA HIS A 63 -1.45 -6.32 -3.99
C HIS A 63 -1.79 -6.33 -2.50
N GLU A 64 -3.07 -6.43 -2.16
CA GLU A 64 -3.55 -6.41 -0.78
C GLU A 64 -3.10 -7.64 0.02
N CYS A 65 -3.03 -8.83 -0.59
CA CYS A 65 -2.43 -10.00 0.03
C CYS A 65 -0.96 -9.74 0.42
N CYS A 66 -0.18 -9.14 -0.48
CA CYS A 66 1.21 -8.78 -0.20
C CYS A 66 1.34 -7.69 0.87
N ARG A 67 0.52 -6.62 0.80
CA ARG A 67 0.55 -5.53 1.79
C ARG A 67 0.21 -6.00 3.21
N VAL A 68 -0.73 -6.94 3.33
CA VAL A 68 -1.16 -7.44 4.65
C VAL A 68 -0.24 -8.55 5.15
N ILE A 69 0.19 -9.48 4.29
CA ILE A 69 0.94 -10.67 4.71
C ILE A 69 2.43 -10.49 4.46
N ALA A 70 2.84 -10.28 3.22
CA ALA A 70 4.24 -10.32 2.80
C ALA A 70 5.10 -9.17 3.35
N ASP A 71 4.50 -8.02 3.65
CA ASP A 71 5.21 -6.88 4.25
C ASP A 71 5.78 -7.16 5.64
N ARG A 72 5.34 -8.25 6.29
CA ARG A 72 5.91 -8.73 7.56
C ARG A 72 7.14 -9.62 7.38
N PHE A 73 7.44 -10.06 6.16
CA PHE A 73 8.52 -11.01 5.94
C PHE A 73 9.89 -10.35 6.02
N THR A 74 10.84 -11.06 6.63
CA THR A 74 12.23 -10.61 6.77
C THR A 74 13.19 -11.35 5.84
N SER A 75 12.77 -12.49 5.28
CA SER A 75 13.60 -13.31 4.39
C SER A 75 13.13 -13.22 2.94
N PRO A 76 14.03 -12.97 1.98
CA PRO A 76 13.70 -13.03 0.56
C PRO A 76 13.10 -14.38 0.14
N LYS A 77 13.50 -15.48 0.79
CA LYS A 77 12.96 -16.81 0.53
C LYS A 77 11.46 -16.91 0.85
N ASP A 78 11.03 -16.28 1.94
CA ASP A 78 9.62 -16.28 2.35
C ASP A 78 8.78 -15.46 1.37
N VAL A 79 9.31 -14.32 0.91
CA VAL A 79 8.68 -13.47 -0.10
C VAL A 79 8.50 -14.23 -1.41
N ILE A 80 9.57 -14.82 -1.94
CA ILE A 80 9.53 -15.61 -3.18
C ILE A 80 8.54 -16.77 -3.07
N TRP A 81 8.57 -17.49 -1.95
CA TRP A 81 7.62 -18.58 -1.70
C TRP A 81 6.17 -18.08 -1.74
N PHE A 82 5.86 -17.00 -1.02
CA PHE A 82 4.50 -16.48 -0.93
C PHE A 82 3.97 -15.97 -2.27
N GLU A 83 4.80 -15.25 -3.03
CA GLU A 83 4.44 -14.79 -4.38
C GLU A 83 4.19 -15.96 -5.33
N THR A 84 5.03 -17.00 -5.26
CA THR A 84 4.85 -18.22 -6.06
C THR A 84 3.58 -18.97 -5.65
N GLU A 85 3.31 -19.07 -4.35
CA GLU A 85 2.13 -19.76 -3.82
C GLU A 85 0.82 -19.06 -4.20
N ILE A 86 0.79 -17.73 -4.20
CA ILE A 86 -0.34 -16.95 -4.71
C ILE A 86 -0.64 -17.34 -6.17
N LEU A 87 0.40 -17.39 -7.02
CA LEU A 87 0.24 -17.72 -8.44
C LEU A 87 -0.23 -19.16 -8.63
N ASN A 88 0.32 -20.11 -7.86
CA ASN A 88 -0.08 -21.52 -7.92
C ASN A 88 -1.54 -21.73 -7.52
N ILE A 89 -1.99 -21.08 -6.44
CA ILE A 89 -3.37 -21.16 -5.96
C ILE A 89 -4.32 -20.52 -6.98
N ALA A 90 -3.96 -19.35 -7.53
CA ALA A 90 -4.74 -18.70 -8.57
C ALA A 90 -4.86 -19.58 -9.83
N LYS A 91 -3.74 -20.15 -10.29
CA LYS A 91 -3.69 -21.07 -11.44
C LYS A 91 -4.60 -22.27 -11.25
N LYS A 92 -4.60 -22.88 -10.06
CA LYS A 92 -5.42 -24.06 -9.76
C LYS A 92 -6.92 -23.78 -9.82
N GLU A 93 -7.36 -22.60 -9.38
CA GLU A 93 -8.79 -22.27 -9.28
C GLU A 93 -9.33 -21.54 -10.52
N LEU A 94 -8.48 -20.83 -11.26
CA LEU A 94 -8.88 -19.96 -12.38
C LEU A 94 -8.28 -20.35 -13.75
N GLY A 95 -7.35 -21.31 -13.78
CA GLY A 95 -6.68 -21.76 -15.01
C GLY A 95 -5.37 -21.02 -15.33
N ASP A 96 -4.74 -21.42 -16.43
CA ASP A 96 -3.37 -21.03 -16.78
C ASP A 96 -3.24 -19.55 -17.21
N ASP A 97 -4.29 -18.97 -17.80
CA ASP A 97 -4.29 -17.59 -18.31
C ASP A 97 -4.10 -16.53 -17.21
N VAL A 98 -4.43 -16.89 -15.96
CA VAL A 98 -4.32 -15.97 -14.81
C VAL A 98 -2.88 -15.70 -14.41
N GLN A 99 -1.96 -16.61 -14.71
CA GLN A 99 -0.55 -16.43 -14.36
C GLN A 99 0.06 -15.24 -15.10
N GLU A 100 -0.29 -15.05 -16.38
CA GLU A 100 0.17 -13.91 -17.17
C GLU A 100 -0.41 -12.59 -16.63
N ILE A 101 -1.71 -12.59 -16.31
CA ILE A 101 -2.41 -11.44 -15.74
C ILE A 101 -1.77 -11.00 -14.42
N MET A 102 -1.46 -11.96 -13.54
CA MET A 102 -0.93 -11.70 -12.22
C MET A 102 0.59 -11.54 -12.17
N SER A 103 1.31 -11.84 -13.24
CA SER A 103 2.78 -11.75 -13.30
C SER A 103 3.28 -10.33 -13.00
N LYS A 104 2.59 -9.31 -13.53
CA LYS A 104 2.91 -7.91 -13.29
C LYS A 104 2.34 -7.45 -11.95
N SER A 105 3.22 -7.18 -10.98
CA SER A 105 2.84 -6.60 -9.69
C SER A 105 2.49 -5.13 -9.89
N GLU A 106 1.22 -4.78 -9.73
CA GLU A 106 0.79 -3.39 -9.71
C GLU A 106 0.78 -2.87 -8.28
N HIS A 107 1.31 -1.67 -8.11
CA HIS A 107 1.26 -0.94 -6.86
C HIS A 107 0.10 0.04 -6.94
N PHE A 108 -0.65 0.16 -5.86
CA PHE A 108 -1.79 1.04 -5.79
C PHE A 108 -1.52 2.15 -4.77
N VAL A 109 -1.96 3.36 -5.08
CA VAL A 109 -1.84 4.55 -4.24
C VAL A 109 -3.09 5.42 -4.39
N ASP A 110 -3.28 6.38 -3.49
CA ASP A 110 -4.47 7.24 -3.43
C ASP A 110 -4.16 8.73 -3.54
N PHE A 111 -3.03 9.07 -4.16
CA PHE A 111 -2.54 10.45 -4.23
C PHE A 111 -2.05 10.84 -5.63
N LEU A 112 -2.56 10.20 -6.68
CA LEU A 112 -2.24 10.53 -8.08
C LEU A 112 -3.11 11.66 -8.66
N ARG A 113 -4.35 11.81 -8.18
CA ARG A 113 -5.29 12.81 -8.68
C ARG A 113 -4.97 14.19 -8.13
N ASP A 114 -5.09 15.20 -8.99
CA ASP A 114 -5.01 16.60 -8.61
C ASP A 114 -6.30 17.09 -7.96
N ALA A 115 -6.19 18.17 -7.19
CA ALA A 115 -7.35 18.88 -6.70
C ALA A 115 -8.14 19.46 -7.89
N PRO A 116 -9.48 19.49 -7.83
CA PRO A 116 -10.29 20.16 -8.85
C PRO A 116 -9.85 21.62 -9.04
N GLU A 117 -9.85 22.10 -10.28
CA GLU A 117 -9.56 23.50 -10.56
C GLU A 117 -10.74 24.39 -10.10
N PRO A 118 -10.48 25.51 -9.40
CA PRO A 118 -11.53 26.44 -9.00
C PRO A 118 -12.20 27.04 -10.24
N THR A 119 -13.38 26.54 -10.60
CA THR A 119 -14.10 27.02 -11.80
C THR A 119 -14.93 28.28 -11.53
N GLY A 120 -15.05 28.71 -10.28
CA GLY A 120 -15.77 29.92 -9.86
C GLY A 120 -17.29 29.76 -9.76
N ASP A 121 -17.85 28.65 -10.28
CA ASP A 121 -19.26 28.24 -10.14
C ASP A 121 -19.51 27.37 -8.90
N GLU A 122 -18.62 27.46 -7.91
CA GLU A 122 -18.55 26.53 -6.81
C GLU A 122 -19.43 26.97 -5.63
N THR A 123 -20.38 26.13 -5.24
CA THR A 123 -21.12 26.27 -3.97
C THR A 123 -20.15 26.19 -2.78
N GLU A 124 -20.43 26.90 -1.69
CA GLU A 124 -19.59 26.94 -0.47
C GLU A 124 -19.23 25.55 0.12
N ASP A 125 -19.93 24.49 -0.30
CA ASP A 125 -19.75 23.10 0.13
C ASP A 125 -18.87 22.22 -0.80
N LEU A 126 -18.19 22.78 -1.81
CA LEU A 126 -17.31 21.98 -2.67
C LEU A 126 -15.97 21.70 -1.99
N ASP A 127 -15.72 20.41 -1.72
CA ASP A 127 -14.45 19.91 -1.21
C ASP A 127 -13.33 20.10 -2.24
N MET A 128 -12.56 21.17 -2.06
CA MET A 128 -11.35 21.51 -2.83
C MET A 128 -10.14 20.62 -2.49
N GLU A 129 -10.33 19.56 -1.71
CA GLU A 129 -9.24 18.65 -1.34
C GLU A 129 -8.89 17.70 -2.49
N MET A 130 -7.62 17.28 -2.54
CA MET A 130 -7.19 16.27 -3.51
C MET A 130 -7.98 14.96 -3.32
N PRO A 131 -8.63 14.44 -4.37
CA PRO A 131 -9.38 13.19 -4.29
C PRO A 131 -8.49 12.00 -3.90
N LYS A 132 -8.88 11.28 -2.84
CA LYS A 132 -8.18 10.07 -2.36
C LYS A 132 -8.63 8.81 -3.11
N VAL A 133 -8.37 8.77 -4.42
CA VAL A 133 -8.79 7.68 -5.30
C VAL A 133 -7.74 6.58 -5.32
N TYR A 134 -8.04 5.42 -4.72
CA TYR A 134 -7.11 4.29 -4.69
C TYR A 134 -7.02 3.56 -6.03
N GLU A 135 -5.91 3.73 -6.74
CA GLU A 135 -5.73 3.30 -8.13
C GLU A 135 -4.29 2.85 -8.44
N PRO A 136 -4.05 2.05 -9.49
CA PRO A 136 -2.73 1.54 -9.82
C PRO A 136 -1.80 2.64 -10.33
N ILE A 137 -0.51 2.56 -9.99
CA ILE A 137 0.51 3.49 -10.52
C ILE A 137 0.80 3.18 -12.00
N PRO A 138 0.87 4.19 -12.88
CA PRO A 138 1.25 3.97 -14.28
C PRO A 138 2.70 3.51 -14.43
N SER A 139 3.62 4.14 -13.70
CA SER A 139 5.04 3.79 -13.65
C SER A 139 5.70 4.35 -12.38
N PHE A 140 6.85 3.81 -12.01
CA PHE A 140 7.66 4.36 -10.91
C PHE A 140 8.19 5.76 -11.22
N SER A 141 8.47 6.08 -12.48
CA SER A 141 8.92 7.42 -12.87
C SER A 141 7.82 8.47 -12.68
N GLN A 142 6.57 8.17 -13.06
CA GLN A 142 5.46 9.11 -12.80
C GLN A 142 5.15 9.24 -11.30
N LEU A 143 5.33 8.15 -10.54
CA LEU A 143 5.21 8.21 -9.08
C LEU A 143 6.31 9.07 -8.46
N GLU A 144 7.55 8.97 -8.95
CA GLU A 144 8.68 9.77 -8.51
C GLU A 144 8.42 11.26 -8.74
N ASP A 145 7.99 11.64 -9.94
CA ASP A 145 7.61 13.04 -10.26
C ASP A 145 6.52 13.56 -9.31
N ARG A 146 5.50 12.73 -9.04
CA ARG A 146 4.42 13.06 -8.10
C ARG A 146 4.92 13.25 -6.68
N LEU A 147 5.85 12.42 -6.22
CA LEU A 147 6.44 12.51 -4.89
C LEU A 147 7.38 13.72 -4.75
N HIS A 148 8.10 14.08 -5.81
CA HIS A 148 8.89 15.32 -5.84
C HIS A 148 8.01 16.56 -5.72
N MET A 149 6.86 16.59 -6.40
CA MET A 149 5.87 17.66 -6.23
C MET A 149 5.43 17.79 -4.77
N PHE A 150 5.02 16.68 -4.13
CA PHE A 150 4.63 16.69 -2.72
C PHE A 150 5.77 17.08 -1.76
N LEU A 151 7.00 16.68 -2.07
CA LEU A 151 8.17 17.06 -1.29
C LEU A 151 8.43 18.57 -1.36
N SER A 152 8.29 19.18 -2.54
CA SER A 152 8.39 20.64 -2.70
C SER A 152 7.33 21.36 -1.86
N GLN A 153 6.06 20.96 -2.01
CA GLN A 153 4.95 21.54 -1.26
C GLN A 153 5.14 21.41 0.26
N TYR A 154 5.61 20.25 0.72
CA TYR A 154 5.94 20.06 2.14
C TYR A 154 7.03 21.03 2.59
N ASN A 155 8.10 21.18 1.81
CA ASN A 155 9.23 22.04 2.15
C ASN A 155 8.84 23.54 2.15
N GLU A 156 7.92 23.95 1.30
CA GLU A 156 7.37 25.31 1.27
C GLU A 156 6.50 25.61 2.51
N MET A 157 5.78 24.62 3.02
CA MET A 157 4.88 24.78 4.16
C MET A 157 5.59 24.79 5.51
N VAL A 158 6.74 24.11 5.62
CA VAL A 158 7.43 23.90 6.90
C VAL A 158 8.29 25.12 7.26
N ARG A 159 8.11 25.62 8.48
CA ARG A 159 9.00 26.62 9.08
C ARG A 159 10.25 25.93 9.63
N GLY A 160 11.29 25.81 8.80
CA GLY A 160 12.58 25.24 9.22
C GLY A 160 13.32 24.56 8.06
N THR A 161 14.26 23.67 8.40
CA THR A 161 14.97 22.87 7.41
C THR A 161 14.02 21.86 6.78
N GLY A 162 13.83 21.96 5.46
CA GLY A 162 13.07 21.01 4.67
C GLY A 162 13.67 19.60 4.69
N MET A 163 12.94 18.65 4.09
CA MET A 163 13.44 17.31 3.82
C MET A 163 14.08 17.26 2.43
N ASP A 164 15.28 16.70 2.36
CA ASP A 164 15.94 16.34 1.10
C ASP A 164 15.86 14.82 0.94
N LEU A 165 14.92 14.35 0.13
CA LEU A 165 14.65 12.94 -0.08
C LEU A 165 14.98 12.55 -1.53
N VAL A 166 15.71 11.44 -1.66
CA VAL A 166 15.97 10.79 -2.94
C VAL A 166 15.02 9.58 -3.08
N PHE A 167 14.23 9.55 -4.16
CA PHE A 167 13.23 8.51 -4.38
C PHE A 167 13.75 7.40 -5.30
N PHE A 168 14.46 6.44 -4.72
CA PHE A 168 14.67 5.15 -5.38
C PHE A 168 13.45 4.22 -5.17
N VAL A 169 13.35 3.15 -5.96
CA VAL A 169 12.20 2.22 -5.98
C VAL A 169 11.78 1.77 -4.58
N ASP A 170 12.73 1.34 -3.74
CA ASP A 170 12.41 0.87 -2.39
C ASP A 170 11.89 2.00 -1.48
N ALA A 171 12.41 3.23 -1.61
CA ALA A 171 11.91 4.38 -0.85
C ALA A 171 10.45 4.69 -1.22
N MET A 172 10.12 4.66 -2.51
CA MET A 172 8.76 4.82 -3.00
C MET A 172 7.84 3.70 -2.49
N VAL A 173 8.30 2.44 -2.58
CA VAL A 173 7.54 1.29 -2.05
C VAL A 173 7.29 1.42 -0.56
N HIS A 174 8.27 1.84 0.24
CA HIS A 174 8.08 2.08 1.67
C HIS A 174 7.08 3.21 1.94
N LEU A 175 7.14 4.31 1.18
CA LEU A 175 6.16 5.39 1.30
C LEU A 175 4.74 4.90 0.97
N MET A 176 4.56 4.13 -0.11
CA MET A 176 3.27 3.53 -0.47
C MET A 176 2.73 2.62 0.65
N ARG A 177 3.60 1.83 1.29
CA ARG A 177 3.22 1.01 2.45
C ARG A 177 2.73 1.87 3.61
N ILE A 178 3.48 2.91 3.97
CA ILE A 178 3.13 3.81 5.07
C ILE A 178 1.79 4.49 4.76
N SER A 179 1.64 5.09 3.57
CA SER A 179 0.40 5.73 3.12
C SER A 179 -0.80 4.77 3.21
N ARG A 180 -0.63 3.53 2.70
CA ARG A 180 -1.68 2.50 2.77
C ARG A 180 -2.05 2.13 4.20
N ILE A 181 -1.10 2.12 5.14
CA ILE A 181 -1.38 1.79 6.53
C ILE A 181 -2.12 2.94 7.23
N ILE A 182 -1.62 4.18 7.12
CA ILE A 182 -2.15 5.32 7.88
C ILE A 182 -3.52 5.81 7.39
N ARG A 183 -3.86 5.57 6.12
CA ARG A 183 -5.21 5.88 5.60
C ARG A 183 -6.30 4.97 6.14
N ASN A 184 -5.96 3.76 6.59
CA ASN A 184 -6.95 2.83 7.10
C ASN A 184 -7.41 3.29 8.50
N PRO A 185 -8.73 3.35 8.78
CA PRO A 185 -9.22 3.65 10.12
C PRO A 185 -8.62 2.71 11.17
N GLY A 186 -8.05 3.28 12.24
CA GLY A 186 -7.34 2.52 13.28
C GLY A 186 -6.00 1.91 12.80
N GLY A 187 -5.47 2.36 11.66
CA GLY A 187 -4.21 1.95 11.09
C GLY A 187 -3.03 2.39 11.96
N ASN A 188 -2.14 1.44 12.28
CA ASN A 188 -0.94 1.69 13.06
C ASN A 188 0.24 0.99 12.36
N ALA A 189 1.32 1.73 12.12
CA ALA A 189 2.53 1.22 11.48
C ALA A 189 3.67 1.10 12.50
N LEU A 190 4.22 -0.10 12.65
CA LEU A 190 5.48 -0.32 13.37
C LEU A 190 6.61 -0.42 12.34
N LEU A 191 7.42 0.62 12.23
CA LEU A 191 8.52 0.69 11.26
C LEU A 191 9.83 0.22 11.90
N VAL A 192 10.31 -0.96 11.49
CA VAL A 192 11.55 -1.56 12.01
C VAL A 192 12.63 -1.50 10.94
N GLY A 193 13.83 -1.04 11.31
CA GLY A 193 14.99 -0.99 10.42
C GLY A 193 16.14 -0.21 11.04
N VAL A 194 17.33 -0.28 10.44
CA VAL A 194 18.54 0.41 10.91
C VAL A 194 18.40 1.94 10.92
N GLY A 195 19.22 2.62 11.72
CA GLY A 195 19.30 4.09 11.71
C GLY A 195 19.63 4.62 10.31
N GLY A 196 19.09 5.79 9.95
CA GLY A 196 19.33 6.43 8.63
C GLY A 196 18.49 5.88 7.47
N SER A 197 17.66 4.84 7.68
CA SER A 197 16.85 4.24 6.61
C SER A 197 15.62 5.07 6.16
N GLY A 198 15.56 6.36 6.48
CA GLY A 198 14.49 7.27 6.05
C GLY A 198 13.11 7.10 6.72
N LYS A 199 12.94 6.21 7.71
CA LYS A 199 11.63 5.91 8.35
C LYS A 199 10.86 7.16 8.79
N GLN A 200 11.54 8.08 9.48
CA GLN A 200 10.89 9.29 9.99
C GLN A 200 10.51 10.25 8.86
N SER A 201 11.42 10.49 7.92
CA SER A 201 11.19 11.40 6.79
C SER A 201 10.09 10.90 5.85
N LEU A 202 10.09 9.60 5.52
CA LEU A 202 9.03 8.98 4.70
C LEU A 202 7.68 9.02 5.43
N THR A 203 7.66 8.84 6.76
CA THR A 203 6.42 8.95 7.54
C THR A 203 5.87 10.37 7.56
N LYS A 204 6.75 11.37 7.69
CA LYS A 204 6.36 12.79 7.63
C LYS A 204 5.76 13.13 6.26
N LEU A 205 6.41 12.73 5.18
CA LEU A 205 5.91 12.97 3.83
C LEU A 205 4.59 12.22 3.56
N ALA A 206 4.49 10.95 3.94
CA ALA A 206 3.24 10.19 3.79
C ALA A 206 2.08 10.81 4.61
N SER A 207 2.37 11.29 5.82
CA SER A 207 1.36 11.97 6.65
C SER A 207 0.93 13.31 6.04
N PHE A 208 1.87 14.06 5.46
CA PHE A 208 1.58 15.28 4.72
C PHE A 208 0.70 15.02 3.49
N ILE A 209 1.04 14.00 2.69
CA ILE A 209 0.24 13.57 1.53
C ILE A 209 -1.17 13.18 1.98
N ALA A 210 -1.31 12.52 3.13
CA ALA A 210 -2.60 12.15 3.71
C ALA A 210 -3.38 13.33 4.34
N GLY A 211 -2.81 14.53 4.40
CA GLY A 211 -3.44 15.70 5.04
C GLY A 211 -3.44 15.65 6.58
N TYR A 212 -2.64 14.77 7.18
CA TYR A 212 -2.62 14.58 8.62
C TYR A 212 -1.66 15.54 9.33
N LYS A 213 -2.11 16.10 10.45
CA LYS A 213 -1.25 16.86 11.36
C LYS A 213 -0.35 15.90 12.12
N THR A 214 0.95 16.14 12.07
CA THR A 214 1.94 15.35 12.82
C THR A 214 2.26 16.03 14.14
N PHE A 215 2.38 15.23 15.20
CA PHE A 215 2.77 15.69 16.52
C PHE A 215 3.87 14.76 17.05
N GLN A 216 4.96 15.34 17.53
CA GLN A 216 6.07 14.61 18.12
C GLN A 216 6.32 15.15 19.52
N ILE A 217 6.33 14.25 20.50
CA ILE A 217 6.70 14.59 21.88
C ILE A 217 8.21 14.74 21.95
N THR A 218 8.67 15.88 22.44
CA THR A 218 10.08 16.13 22.77
C THR A 218 10.27 15.83 24.25
N LEU A 219 11.13 14.86 24.57
CA LEU A 219 11.58 14.63 25.93
C LEU A 219 12.70 15.65 26.22
N THR A 220 12.44 16.57 27.13
CA THR A 220 13.44 17.48 27.73
C THR A 220 14.10 16.83 28.93
#